data_AF-A0A3N5W5K6-F1
#
_entry.id   AF-A0A3N5W5K6-F1
#
_cell.length_a   1.000
_cell.length_b   1.000
_cell.length_c   1.000
_cell.angle_alpha   90.00
_cell.angle_beta   90.00
_cell.angle_gamma   90.00
#
_symmetry.space_group_name_H-M   'P 1'
#
loop_
_entity.id
_entity.type
_entity.pdbx_description
1 polymer ?
#
loop_
_entity_poly.entity_id
_entity_poly.type
_entity_poly.pdbx_seq_one_letter_code
_entity_poly.pdbx_strand_id
1 'polypeptide(L)'
;MTGKYKEVDATDIGTFWTVMRQGAQGVPIMYAEAKGVITAKDGEGMATYTAQGIGFTSSGKIRFHGSVFFRVTLTGGGMLSFLDNMVGVFEYEGDEQGNCSVKVWEWK
;
A
#
# COMPACT_ATOMS: atom_id res chain seq x y z
N MET A 1 -7.25 -4.83 6.76
CA MET A 1 -6.25 -4.28 7.72
C MET A 1 -6.85 -3.04 8.38
N THR A 2 -6.45 -2.69 9.60
CA THR A 2 -6.76 -1.37 10.19
C THR A 2 -5.49 -0.55 10.25
N GLY A 3 -5.59 0.74 9.95
CA GLY A 3 -4.44 1.64 9.97
C GLY A 3 -4.86 3.08 10.22
N LYS A 4 -3.87 3.97 10.27
CA LYS A 4 -4.06 5.40 10.40
C LYS A 4 -3.41 6.09 9.20
N TYR A 5 -4.17 6.91 8.49
CA TYR A 5 -3.70 7.71 7.36
C TYR A 5 -3.60 9.16 7.83
N LYS A 6 -2.36 9.63 8.05
CA LYS A 6 -2.07 10.85 8.83
C LYS A 6 -2.72 10.75 10.22
N GLU A 7 -3.83 11.43 10.45
CA GLU A 7 -4.57 11.37 11.73
C GLU A 7 -5.91 10.63 11.65
N VAL A 8 -6.28 10.14 10.46
CA VAL A 8 -7.58 9.50 10.20
C VAL A 8 -7.47 7.99 10.41
N ASP A 9 -8.22 7.46 11.37
CA ASP A 9 -8.36 6.01 11.53
C ASP A 9 -9.23 5.43 10.40
N ALA A 10 -8.73 4.37 9.77
CA ALA A 10 -9.38 3.77 8.61
C ALA A 10 -9.26 2.24 8.61
N THR A 11 -10.13 1.61 7.83
CA THR A 11 -9.99 0.23 7.38
C THR A 11 -9.48 0.21 5.94
N ASP A 12 -8.64 -0.77 5.64
CA ASP A 12 -8.09 -1.01 4.31
C ASP A 12 -8.44 -2.45 3.88
N ILE A 13 -8.98 -2.58 2.67
CA ILE A 13 -9.14 -3.86 1.98
C ILE A 13 -8.47 -3.75 0.61
N GLY A 14 -7.47 -4.58 0.38
CA GLY A 14 -6.71 -4.63 -0.86
C GLY A 14 -6.53 -6.05 -1.39
N THR A 15 -6.28 -6.13 -2.69
CA THR A 15 -5.80 -7.34 -3.37
C THR A 15 -4.48 -7.03 -4.06
N PHE A 16 -3.61 -8.03 -4.13
CA PHE A 16 -2.34 -7.92 -4.83
C PHE A 16 -2.01 -9.25 -5.51
N TRP A 17 -1.13 -9.17 -6.49
CA TRP A 17 -0.53 -10.34 -7.12
C TRP A 17 0.98 -10.13 -7.24
N THR A 18 1.72 -11.23 -7.33
CA THR A 18 3.18 -11.20 -7.48
C THR A 18 3.64 -12.11 -8.60
N VAL A 19 4.73 -11.73 -9.25
CA VAL A 19 5.49 -12.59 -10.17
C VAL A 19 6.95 -12.56 -9.79
N MET A 20 7.57 -13.74 -9.78
CA MET A 20 9.02 -13.86 -9.62
C MET A 20 9.71 -13.31 -10.89
N ARG A 21 10.77 -12.54 -10.69
CA ARG A 21 11.64 -12.03 -11.75
C ARG A 21 13.10 -12.31 -11.38
N GLN A 22 13.94 -12.45 -12.41
CA GLN A 22 15.37 -12.57 -12.23
C GLN A 22 15.95 -11.19 -11.86
N GLY A 23 16.52 -11.07 -10.66
CA GLY A 23 17.26 -9.88 -10.24
C GLY A 23 18.74 -9.94 -10.68
N ALA A 24 19.50 -8.93 -10.28
CA ALA A 24 20.94 -8.90 -10.51
C ALA A 24 21.60 -10.14 -9.90
N GLN A 25 22.60 -10.69 -10.60
CA GLN A 25 23.40 -11.84 -10.14
C GLN A 25 22.55 -13.09 -9.81
N GLY A 26 21.34 -13.20 -10.40
CA GLY A 26 20.45 -14.34 -10.17
C GLY A 26 19.70 -14.30 -8.84
N VAL A 27 19.79 -13.20 -8.07
CA VAL A 27 19.00 -13.04 -6.85
C VAL A 27 17.52 -12.92 -7.23
N PRO A 28 16.62 -13.76 -6.69
CA PRO A 28 15.20 -13.68 -7.01
C PRO A 28 14.63 -12.36 -6.47
N ILE A 29 13.91 -11.63 -7.33
CA ILE A 29 13.11 -10.48 -6.93
C ILE A 29 11.65 -10.74 -7.27
N MET A 30 10.75 -10.05 -6.59
CA MET A 30 9.32 -10.11 -6.87
C MET A 30 8.89 -8.79 -7.50
N TYR A 31 8.04 -8.85 -8.51
CA TYR A 31 7.24 -7.69 -8.90
C TYR A 31 5.82 -7.89 -8.40
N ALA A 32 5.22 -6.83 -7.88
CA ALA A 32 3.86 -6.83 -7.39
C ALA A 32 3.06 -5.68 -7.95
N GLU A 33 1.78 -5.92 -8.16
CA GLU A 33 0.78 -4.86 -8.26
C GLU A 33 -0.31 -5.09 -7.22
N ALA A 34 -0.86 -4.00 -6.71
CA ALA A 34 -1.95 -4.01 -5.75
C ALA A 34 -3.00 -2.96 -6.10
N LYS A 35 -4.23 -3.22 -5.67
CA LYS A 35 -5.31 -2.23 -5.65
C LYS A 35 -6.17 -2.45 -4.43
N GLY A 36 -6.75 -1.38 -3.90
CA GLY A 36 -7.59 -1.48 -2.73
C GLY A 36 -8.43 -0.25 -2.46
N VAL A 37 -9.16 -0.34 -1.36
CA VAL A 37 -10.09 0.66 -0.87
C VAL A 37 -9.78 0.94 0.59
N ILE A 38 -9.77 2.23 0.93
CA ILE A 38 -9.59 2.76 2.28
C ILE A 38 -10.90 3.42 2.68
N THR A 39 -11.46 3.02 3.81
CA THR A 39 -12.69 3.58 4.35
C THR A 39 -12.41 4.19 5.72
N ALA A 40 -12.74 5.47 5.90
CA ALA A 40 -12.62 6.12 7.19
C ALA A 40 -13.54 5.45 8.21
N LYS A 41 -13.08 5.29 9.46
CA LYS A 41 -13.87 4.59 10.50
C LYS A 41 -15.11 5.35 10.96
N ASP A 42 -15.16 6.66 10.74
CA ASP A 42 -16.37 7.47 10.93
C ASP A 42 -17.47 7.14 9.92
N GLY A 43 -17.16 6.37 8.87
CA GLY A 43 -18.08 6.03 7.78
C GLY A 43 -18.22 7.13 6.73
N GLU A 44 -17.55 8.27 6.90
CA GLU A 44 -17.66 9.46 6.07
C GLU A 44 -16.36 9.70 5.30
N GLY A 45 -16.02 8.78 4.40
CA GLY A 45 -14.90 8.99 3.48
C GLY A 45 -14.36 7.71 2.89
N MET A 46 -14.09 7.74 1.58
CA MET A 46 -13.51 6.61 0.87
C MET A 46 -12.47 7.06 -0.16
N ALA A 47 -11.33 6.38 -0.14
CA ALA A 47 -10.29 6.51 -1.15
C ALA A 47 -9.96 5.13 -1.74
N THR A 48 -9.51 5.10 -2.98
CA THR A 48 -8.95 3.92 -3.63
C THR A 48 -7.46 4.12 -3.83
N TYR A 49 -6.74 3.03 -4.02
CA TYR A 49 -5.35 3.08 -4.42
C TYR A 49 -5.03 2.03 -5.48
N THR A 50 -4.00 2.34 -6.27
CA THR A 50 -3.24 1.37 -7.06
C THR A 50 -1.78 1.48 -6.65
N ALA A 51 -1.07 0.36 -6.60
CA ALA A 51 0.33 0.33 -6.22
C ALA A 51 1.10 -0.66 -7.08
N GLN A 52 2.38 -0.37 -7.29
CA GLN A 52 3.33 -1.26 -7.93
C GLN A 52 4.61 -1.28 -7.10
N GLY A 53 5.23 -2.44 -6.94
CA GLY A 53 6.42 -2.56 -6.11
C GLY A 53 7.37 -3.68 -6.53
N ILE A 54 8.61 -3.55 -6.07
CA ILE A 54 9.65 -4.57 -6.15
C ILE A 54 9.88 -5.13 -4.76
N GLY A 55 9.78 -6.46 -4.67
CA GLY A 55 9.94 -7.19 -3.43
C GLY A 55 11.18 -8.06 -3.40
N PHE A 56 11.62 -8.33 -2.18
CA PHE A 56 12.78 -9.15 -1.87
C PHE A 56 12.60 -9.77 -0.48
N THR A 57 13.32 -10.86 -0.24
CA THR A 57 13.39 -11.48 1.08
C THR A 57 14.64 -10.99 1.81
N SER A 58 14.50 -10.65 3.07
CA SER A 58 15.62 -10.25 3.92
C SER A 58 15.32 -10.69 5.36
N SER A 59 16.25 -11.43 5.96
CA SER A 59 16.14 -11.85 7.38
C SER A 59 14.83 -12.55 7.72
N GLY A 60 14.34 -13.44 6.85
CA GLY A 60 13.09 -14.19 7.04
C GLY A 60 11.81 -13.38 6.83
N LYS A 61 11.91 -12.14 6.35
CA LYS A 61 10.76 -11.27 6.06
C LYS A 61 10.66 -10.98 4.58
N ILE A 62 9.43 -10.83 4.10
CA ILE A 62 9.14 -10.31 2.77
C ILE A 62 9.03 -8.80 2.87
N ARG A 63 9.74 -8.09 2.00
CA ARG A 63 9.66 -6.64 1.88
C ARG A 63 9.27 -6.25 0.47
N PHE A 64 8.52 -5.15 0.32
CA PHE A 64 8.27 -4.50 -0.96
C PHE A 64 8.51 -3.00 -0.84
N HIS A 65 9.21 -2.43 -1.83
CA HIS A 65 9.30 -0.98 -2.03
C HIS A 65 8.65 -0.62 -3.35
N GLY A 66 7.92 0.48 -3.39
CA GLY A 66 7.20 0.84 -4.60
C GLY A 66 6.53 2.19 -4.55
N SER A 67 5.68 2.42 -5.55
CA SER A 67 4.84 3.61 -5.69
C SER A 67 3.38 3.26 -5.48
N VAL A 68 2.64 4.19 -4.90
CA VAL A 68 1.20 4.10 -4.67
C VAL A 68 0.53 5.39 -5.14
N PHE A 69 -0.61 5.24 -5.79
CA PHE A 69 -1.41 6.31 -6.36
C PHE A 69 -2.79 6.26 -5.74
N PHE A 70 -3.17 7.33 -5.06
CA PHE A 70 -4.45 7.42 -4.38
C PHE A 70 -5.44 8.28 -5.16
N ARG A 71 -6.72 7.93 -5.02
CA ARG A 71 -7.83 8.68 -5.60
C ARG A 71 -9.02 8.63 -4.66
N VAL A 72 -9.69 9.76 -4.46
CA VAL A 72 -10.96 9.79 -3.72
C VAL A 72 -12.12 9.46 -4.67
N THR A 73 -13.13 8.74 -4.17
CA THR A 73 -14.32 8.44 -4.98
C THR A 73 -15.27 9.63 -5.11
N LEU A 74 -16.06 9.67 -6.20
CA LEU A 74 -16.98 10.76 -6.53
C LEU A 74 -18.04 11.04 -5.45
N THR A 75 -18.34 10.06 -4.60
CA THR A 75 -19.31 10.18 -3.50
C THR A 75 -18.74 10.88 -2.25
N GLY A 76 -17.47 11.30 -2.26
CA GLY A 76 -16.85 12.14 -1.24
C GLY A 76 -15.63 11.49 -0.56
N GLY A 77 -14.61 12.31 -0.27
CA GLY A 77 -13.41 11.89 0.46
C GLY A 77 -13.48 12.08 1.96
N GLY A 78 -14.36 12.97 2.44
CA GLY A 78 -14.46 13.35 3.84
C GLY A 78 -13.08 13.63 4.44
N MET A 79 -12.77 12.99 5.58
CA MET A 79 -11.46 13.15 6.22
C MET A 79 -10.29 12.60 5.39
N LEU A 80 -10.54 11.73 4.40
CA LEU A 80 -9.55 11.19 3.47
C LEU A 80 -9.33 12.06 2.23
N SER A 81 -9.94 13.25 2.15
CA SER A 81 -9.82 14.13 0.97
C SER A 81 -8.38 14.52 0.62
N PHE A 82 -7.47 14.52 1.59
CA PHE A 82 -6.05 14.79 1.36
C PHE A 82 -5.33 13.71 0.54
N LEU A 83 -5.94 12.53 0.36
CA LEU A 83 -5.41 11.46 -0.50
C LEU A 83 -5.75 11.69 -1.97
N ASP A 84 -6.57 12.68 -2.31
CA ASP A 84 -7.02 12.82 -3.70
C ASP A 84 -5.88 13.22 -4.64
N ASN A 85 -5.65 12.39 -5.67
CA ASN A 85 -4.53 12.50 -6.60
C ASN A 85 -3.15 12.53 -5.91
N MET A 86 -3.06 12.02 -4.68
CA MET A 86 -1.80 11.92 -3.95
C MET A 86 -0.96 10.77 -4.53
N VAL A 87 0.30 11.06 -4.84
CA VAL A 87 1.31 10.06 -5.18
C VAL A 87 2.21 9.85 -3.97
N GLY A 88 2.50 8.58 -3.66
CA GLY A 88 3.43 8.24 -2.60
C GLY A 88 4.39 7.14 -3.00
N VAL A 89 5.45 7.01 -2.22
CA VAL A 89 6.29 5.82 -2.16
C VAL A 89 5.95 5.04 -0.90
N PHE A 90 6.07 3.72 -0.96
CA PHE A 90 5.75 2.87 0.17
C PHE A 90 6.84 1.85 0.47
N GLU A 91 6.87 1.43 1.74
CA GLU A 91 7.58 0.25 2.23
C GLU A 91 6.56 -0.67 2.91
N TYR A 92 6.54 -1.92 2.46
CA TYR A 92 5.81 -3.01 3.09
C TYR A 92 6.81 -3.98 3.71
N GLU A 93 6.50 -4.49 4.90
CA GLU A 93 7.16 -5.63 5.50
C GLU A 93 6.12 -6.63 6.00
N GLY A 94 6.32 -7.92 5.73
CA GLY A 94 5.50 -9.01 6.23
C GLY A 94 6.34 -10.17 6.76
N ASP A 95 5.86 -10.85 7.80
CA ASP A 95 6.49 -12.03 8.39
C ASP A 95 5.66 -13.31 8.22
N GLU A 96 6.25 -14.45 8.60
CA GLU A 96 5.63 -15.78 8.49
C GLU A 96 4.44 -15.97 9.45
N GLN A 97 4.28 -15.12 10.47
CA GLN A 97 3.14 -15.16 11.40
C GLN A 97 1.94 -14.39 10.86
N GLY A 98 2.08 -13.75 9.69
CA GLY A 98 1.05 -12.93 9.07
C GLY A 98 1.01 -11.50 9.60
N ASN A 99 1.98 -11.09 10.42
CA ASN A 99 2.10 -9.68 10.78
C ASN A 99 2.63 -8.91 9.57
N CYS A 100 2.11 -7.71 9.39
CA CYS A 100 2.60 -6.81 8.35
C CYS A 100 2.56 -5.36 8.81
N SER A 101 3.40 -4.55 8.18
CA SER A 101 3.40 -3.11 8.35
C SER A 101 3.59 -2.43 7.00
N VAL A 102 2.93 -1.29 6.83
CA VAL A 102 3.04 -0.46 5.63
C VAL A 102 3.32 0.96 6.06
N LYS A 103 4.31 1.57 5.44
CA LYS A 103 4.59 3.01 5.55
C LYS A 103 4.46 3.63 4.17
N VAL A 104 3.86 4.80 4.13
CA VAL A 104 3.67 5.57 2.90
C VAL A 104 4.17 6.98 3.13
N TRP A 105 4.97 7.49 2.20
CA TRP A 105 5.44 8.87 2.19
C TRP A 105 4.90 9.55 0.94
N GLU A 106 4.28 10.71 1.12
CA GLU A 106 3.87 11.57 0.01
C GLU A 106 5.11 12.05 -0.74
N TRP A 107 5.13 11.87 -2.06
CA TRP A 107 6.22 12.34 -2.89
C TRP A 107 6.05 13.84 -3.18
N LYS A 108 7.03 14.66 -2.79
CA LYS A 108 7.04 16.12 -2.94
C LYS A 108 8.35 16.62 -3.52
#